data_AF-U9VYV3-F1
#
_entry.id   AF-U9VYV3-F1
#
_cell.length_a   1.000
_cell.length_b   1.000
_cell.length_c   1.000
_cell.angle_alpha   90.00
_cell.angle_beta   90.00
_cell.angle_gamma   90.00
#
_symmetry.space_group_name_H-M   'P 1'
#
loop_
_entity.id
_entity.type
_entity.pdbx_description
1 polymer ?
#
loop_
_entity_poly.entity_id
_entity_poly.type
_entity_poly.pdbx_seq_one_letter_code
_entity_poly.pdbx_strand_id
1 'polypeptide(L)'
;MIRKSLNALLAGLLLSCLPSSSAYPTTGALIAQSDEQSDEAAQTEQIITQLVIGRWELYQSGATFPNGFAPVLIFAPEGDVFYLYHPEGDIVRSSWTLDRSKPQPVVTTNLGGLVTAIPAGPDLMELHIEALTPSGNPDHDSITINARRVSSDISLPTDRAILEVSDLFDVQAAAARESEASAAVGAINRLQQAIFLEQQQFEPDIQAIENELGVNLQQSENYSYTLLVSDTGDIVSTVALPKRDGLKAIVGRVTYVTEEYTITTASLCKSDSFTDQMPELPDDIETCPAGYTPVY
;
A
#
# COMPACT_ATOMS: atom_id res chain seq x y z
N MET A 1 3.22 2.73 18.94
CA MET A 1 2.58 1.58 18.26
C MET A 1 2.60 1.68 16.72
N ILE A 2 3.18 2.75 16.15
CA ILE A 2 3.08 3.13 14.72
C ILE A 2 4.24 2.61 13.85
N ARG A 3 5.29 1.99 14.44
CA ARG A 3 6.42 1.37 13.70
C ARG A 3 6.12 0.02 13.04
N LYS A 4 4.98 -0.62 13.34
CA LYS A 4 4.71 -2.00 12.89
C LYS A 4 4.16 -2.09 11.45
N SER A 5 3.60 -1.02 10.90
CA SER A 5 2.88 -1.06 9.62
C SER A 5 3.76 -0.88 8.39
N LEU A 6 4.83 -0.06 8.45
CA LEU A 6 5.82 0.00 7.36
C LEU A 6 6.69 -1.27 7.36
N ASN A 7 6.98 -1.82 8.55
CA ASN A 7 7.57 -3.14 8.66
C ASN A 7 6.63 -4.23 8.12
N ALA A 8 5.30 -4.08 8.07
CA ALA A 8 4.42 -5.11 7.53
C ALA A 8 4.50 -5.24 5.99
N LEU A 9 4.93 -4.18 5.29
CA LEU A 9 5.15 -4.22 3.83
C LEU A 9 6.42 -5.02 3.45
N LEU A 10 7.41 -5.10 4.37
CA LEU A 10 8.63 -5.92 4.21
C LEU A 10 8.65 -7.21 5.07
N ALA A 11 7.89 -7.30 6.16
CA ALA A 11 7.92 -8.41 7.13
C ALA A 11 7.10 -9.64 6.70
N GLY A 12 6.37 -9.55 5.59
CA GLY A 12 5.75 -10.74 4.97
C GLY A 12 6.75 -11.74 4.40
N LEU A 13 8.04 -11.35 4.26
CA LEU A 13 9.08 -12.16 3.60
C LEU A 13 10.13 -12.79 4.53
N LEU A 14 10.08 -12.56 5.84
CA LEU A 14 11.15 -12.96 6.76
C LEU A 14 10.79 -14.21 7.57
N LEU A 15 11.16 -15.40 7.09
CA LEU A 15 11.61 -16.49 7.96
C LEU A 15 12.49 -17.51 7.21
N SER A 16 13.73 -17.67 7.71
CA SER A 16 14.71 -18.75 7.53
C SER A 16 15.88 -18.60 6.54
N CYS A 17 17.07 -18.89 7.10
CA CYS A 17 18.35 -19.32 6.52
C CYS A 17 19.47 -18.27 6.25
N LEU A 18 20.53 -18.37 7.07
CA LEU A 18 21.90 -17.85 6.88
C LEU A 18 22.70 -18.80 5.97
N PRO A 19 23.69 -18.32 5.16
CA PRO A 19 25.09 -18.40 5.62
C PRO A 19 26.13 -17.37 5.07
N SER A 20 27.14 -17.13 5.91
CA SER A 20 28.61 -17.01 5.72
C SER A 20 29.26 -16.35 4.48
N SER A 21 29.99 -15.26 4.72
CA SER A 21 30.91 -14.58 3.78
C SER A 21 32.29 -15.26 3.64
N SER A 22 32.95 -15.11 2.49
CA SER A 22 34.40 -15.28 2.35
C SER A 22 35.03 -14.13 1.54
N ALA A 23 36.17 -13.63 2.00
CA ALA A 23 36.89 -12.47 1.49
C ALA A 23 38.03 -12.88 0.54
N TYR A 24 38.35 -12.02 -0.44
CA TYR A 24 39.56 -12.12 -1.27
C TYR A 24 40.41 -10.84 -1.18
N PRO A 25 41.75 -10.95 -1.29
CA PRO A 25 42.68 -9.82 -1.16
C PRO A 25 42.95 -9.10 -2.48
N THR A 26 43.19 -7.79 -2.35
CA THR A 26 43.52 -6.83 -3.40
C THR A 26 45.04 -6.72 -3.59
N THR A 27 45.52 -6.71 -4.84
CA THR A 27 46.86 -6.20 -5.20
C THR A 27 46.73 -5.30 -6.43
N GLY A 28 47.20 -4.06 -6.30
CA GLY A 28 47.07 -3.02 -7.32
C GLY A 28 48.27 -2.90 -8.26
N ALA A 29 48.03 -2.23 -9.38
CA ALA A 29 49.03 -1.51 -10.18
C ALA A 29 48.34 -0.31 -10.86
N LEU A 30 48.88 0.89 -10.65
CA LEU A 30 48.45 2.14 -11.29
C LEU A 30 49.27 2.35 -12.57
N ILE A 31 48.60 2.39 -13.72
CA ILE A 31 49.16 2.86 -14.99
C ILE A 31 48.22 3.93 -15.53
N ALA A 32 48.79 5.03 -16.03
CA ALA A 32 48.07 6.13 -16.64
C ALA A 32 47.38 5.67 -17.95
N GLN A 33 46.06 5.59 -17.93
CA GLN A 33 45.17 5.47 -19.09
C GLN A 33 44.15 6.61 -18.97
N SER A 34 44.17 7.60 -19.86
CA SER A 34 43.25 8.75 -19.73
C SER A 34 42.35 9.01 -20.93
N ASP A 35 42.44 8.25 -22.03
CA ASP A 35 41.55 8.45 -23.18
C ASP A 35 40.80 7.16 -23.62
N GLU A 36 41.43 5.97 -23.62
CA GLU A 36 40.72 4.70 -23.93
C GLU A 36 39.72 4.26 -22.83
N GLN A 37 39.93 4.72 -21.60
CA GLN A 37 39.10 4.33 -20.46
C GLN A 37 37.70 4.98 -20.49
N SER A 38 37.53 6.07 -21.26
CA SER A 38 36.25 6.77 -21.38
C SER A 38 35.26 6.04 -22.29
N ASP A 39 35.74 5.43 -23.37
CA ASP A 39 34.88 4.76 -24.35
C ASP A 39 34.38 3.40 -23.84
N GLU A 40 35.22 2.67 -23.09
CA GLU A 40 34.84 1.39 -22.46
C GLU A 40 33.78 1.59 -21.36
N ALA A 41 33.87 2.68 -20.60
CA ALA A 41 32.89 3.02 -19.56
C ALA A 41 31.51 3.34 -20.16
N ALA A 42 31.47 4.11 -21.25
CA ALA A 42 30.23 4.45 -21.96
C ALA A 42 29.57 3.22 -22.59
N GLN A 43 30.36 2.33 -23.20
CA GLN A 43 29.85 1.09 -23.78
C GLN A 43 29.29 0.14 -22.70
N THR A 44 29.99 0.03 -21.57
CA THR A 44 29.54 -0.77 -20.42
C THR A 44 28.21 -0.24 -19.87
N GLU A 45 28.08 1.08 -19.72
CA GLU A 45 26.84 1.74 -19.28
C GLU A 45 25.67 1.45 -20.22
N GLN A 46 25.90 1.48 -21.53
CA GLN A 46 24.87 1.18 -22.51
C GLN A 46 24.41 -0.28 -22.41
N ILE A 47 25.34 -1.23 -22.21
CA ILE A 47 25.03 -2.65 -22.05
C ILE A 47 24.20 -2.89 -20.78
N ILE A 48 24.60 -2.31 -19.65
CA ILE A 48 23.88 -2.46 -18.37
C ILE A 48 22.49 -1.85 -18.47
N THR A 49 22.39 -0.65 -19.03
CA THR A 49 21.11 0.04 -19.22
C THR A 49 20.16 -0.85 -20.06
N GLN A 50 20.66 -1.48 -21.13
CA GLN A 50 19.87 -2.43 -21.91
C GLN A 50 19.48 -3.70 -21.13
N LEU A 51 20.37 -4.19 -20.26
CA LEU A 51 20.12 -5.36 -19.42
C LEU A 51 19.10 -5.10 -18.30
N VAL A 52 18.90 -3.84 -17.90
CA VAL A 52 17.97 -3.48 -16.81
C VAL A 52 16.64 -2.97 -17.36
N ILE A 53 16.62 -2.23 -18.46
CA ILE A 53 15.37 -1.68 -19.04
C ILE A 53 14.39 -2.80 -19.38
N GLY A 54 13.15 -2.62 -18.97
CA GLY A 54 12.05 -3.54 -19.26
C GLY A 54 11.16 -3.79 -18.06
N ARG A 55 10.24 -4.74 -18.23
CA ARG A 55 9.28 -5.17 -17.23
C ARG A 55 9.75 -6.45 -16.57
N TRP A 56 9.79 -6.43 -15.24
CA TRP A 56 10.33 -7.48 -14.39
C TRP A 56 9.28 -7.92 -13.39
N GLU A 57 9.00 -9.21 -13.35
CA GLU A 57 8.10 -9.83 -12.37
C GLU A 57 8.93 -10.36 -11.20
N LEU A 58 8.60 -9.93 -9.99
CA LEU A 58 9.27 -10.38 -8.77
C LEU A 58 8.81 -11.78 -8.42
N TYR A 59 9.73 -12.62 -7.97
CA TYR A 59 9.42 -13.94 -7.45
C TYR A 59 10.42 -14.36 -6.37
N GLN A 60 9.93 -15.17 -5.44
CA GLN A 60 10.76 -15.77 -4.40
C GLN A 60 10.37 -17.24 -4.28
N SER A 61 11.39 -18.11 -4.33
CA SER A 61 11.16 -19.55 -4.24
C SER A 61 10.48 -19.89 -2.92
N GLY A 62 9.32 -20.55 -2.98
CA GLY A 62 8.56 -20.97 -1.80
C GLY A 62 7.71 -19.88 -1.14
N ALA A 63 7.68 -18.64 -1.67
CA ALA A 63 6.80 -17.59 -1.18
C ALA A 63 5.59 -17.42 -2.10
N THR A 64 4.40 -17.27 -1.50
CA THR A 64 3.21 -16.78 -2.18
C THR A 64 3.03 -15.32 -1.81
N PHE A 65 2.99 -14.43 -2.81
CA PHE A 65 2.67 -13.03 -2.55
C PHE A 65 1.24 -12.90 -2.01
N PRO A 66 0.97 -11.91 -1.15
CA PRO A 66 -0.39 -11.58 -0.73
C PRO A 66 -1.29 -11.42 -1.96
N ASN A 67 -2.47 -12.03 -1.92
CA ASN A 67 -3.46 -12.00 -3.02
C ASN A 67 -3.07 -12.75 -4.31
N GLY A 68 -1.95 -13.48 -4.34
CA GLY A 68 -1.56 -14.32 -5.47
C GLY A 68 -0.99 -13.58 -6.68
N PHE A 69 -0.71 -12.28 -6.56
CA PHE A 69 -0.11 -11.48 -7.63
C PHE A 69 1.37 -11.20 -7.36
N ALA A 70 2.20 -11.47 -8.35
CA ALA A 70 3.61 -11.10 -8.33
C ALA A 70 3.76 -9.60 -8.63
N PRO A 71 4.44 -8.82 -7.78
CA PRO A 71 4.71 -7.42 -8.07
C PRO A 71 5.56 -7.27 -9.33
N VAL A 72 5.36 -6.16 -10.03
CA VAL A 72 6.09 -5.84 -11.26
C VAL A 72 6.90 -4.56 -11.08
N LEU A 73 8.17 -4.61 -11.50
CA LEU A 73 9.02 -3.44 -11.69
C LEU A 73 9.16 -3.11 -13.17
N ILE A 74 9.14 -1.83 -13.53
CA ILE A 74 9.39 -1.35 -14.89
C ILE A 74 10.53 -0.36 -14.82
N PHE A 75 11.70 -0.72 -15.37
CA PHE A 75 12.83 0.19 -15.49
C PHE A 75 12.77 0.90 -16.84
N ALA A 76 12.69 2.22 -16.80
CA ALA A 76 12.62 3.07 -17.99
C ALA A 76 14.02 3.68 -18.30
N PRO A 77 14.31 3.96 -19.59
CA PRO A 77 15.61 4.49 -20.02
C PRO A 77 15.95 5.87 -19.45
N GLU A 78 14.94 6.66 -19.08
CA GLU A 78 15.08 8.00 -18.52
C GLU A 78 15.54 8.04 -17.05
N GLY A 79 15.78 6.89 -16.43
CA GLY A 79 16.17 6.80 -15.01
C GLY A 79 14.98 6.67 -14.05
N ASP A 80 13.77 6.48 -14.58
CA ASP A 80 12.59 6.17 -13.78
C ASP A 80 12.43 4.67 -13.57
N VAL A 81 11.95 4.28 -12.39
CA VAL A 81 11.47 2.94 -12.11
C VAL A 81 10.05 3.01 -11.58
N PHE A 82 9.18 2.18 -12.14
CA PHE A 82 7.78 2.09 -11.74
C PHE A 82 7.52 0.76 -11.04
N TYR A 83 6.77 0.79 -9.95
CA TYR A 83 6.40 -0.38 -9.17
C TYR A 83 4.88 -0.56 -9.17
N LEU A 84 4.45 -1.75 -9.59
CA LEU A 84 3.06 -2.16 -9.69
C LEU A 84 2.84 -3.33 -8.73
N TYR A 85 2.24 -3.04 -7.57
CA TYR A 85 1.97 -4.06 -6.55
C TYR A 85 0.73 -4.91 -6.85
N HIS A 86 -0.28 -4.30 -7.48
CA HIS A 86 -1.54 -4.94 -7.79
C HIS A 86 -1.97 -4.61 -9.23
N PRO A 87 -2.62 -5.52 -9.96
CA PRO A 87 -3.11 -5.25 -11.31
C PRO A 87 -4.02 -4.02 -11.39
N GLU A 88 -4.81 -3.77 -10.33
CA GLU A 88 -5.76 -2.66 -10.23
C GLU A 88 -5.26 -1.49 -9.35
N GLY A 89 -4.08 -1.62 -8.73
CA GLY A 89 -3.55 -0.59 -7.83
C GLY A 89 -2.79 0.51 -8.58
N ASP A 90 -2.60 1.66 -7.92
CA ASP A 90 -1.82 2.78 -8.45
C ASP A 90 -0.36 2.40 -8.73
N ILE A 91 0.28 3.16 -9.62
CA ILE A 91 1.66 2.95 -10.04
C ILE A 91 2.56 3.84 -9.20
N VAL A 92 3.56 3.25 -8.54
CA VAL A 92 4.53 4.03 -7.76
C VAL A 92 5.74 4.33 -8.63
N ARG A 93 6.09 5.59 -8.80
CA ARG A 93 7.30 6.04 -9.49
C ARG A 93 8.40 6.36 -8.48
N SER A 94 9.61 5.90 -8.81
CA SER A 94 10.86 6.31 -8.17
C SER A 94 11.91 6.57 -9.24
N SER A 95 13.05 7.11 -8.84
CA SER A 95 14.24 7.20 -9.68
C SER A 95 15.18 6.04 -9.40
N TRP A 96 15.97 5.66 -10.39
CA TRP A 96 17.11 4.78 -10.23
C TRP A 96 18.40 5.41 -10.75
N THR A 97 19.52 5.01 -10.17
CA THR A 97 20.86 5.47 -10.58
C THR A 97 21.81 4.31 -10.68
N LEU A 98 22.77 4.40 -11.58
CA LEU A 98 23.85 3.42 -11.72
C LEU A 98 25.02 3.76 -10.78
N ASP A 99 25.29 2.92 -9.79
CA ASP A 99 26.48 3.06 -8.93
C ASP A 99 27.70 2.44 -9.62
N ARG A 100 28.59 3.33 -10.09
CA ARG A 100 29.85 2.99 -10.78
C ARG A 100 31.00 2.69 -9.83
N SER A 101 30.82 2.94 -8.53
CA SER A 101 31.88 2.70 -7.53
C SER A 101 32.05 1.21 -7.20
N LYS A 102 31.09 0.37 -7.60
CA LYS A 102 31.07 -1.06 -7.30
C LYS A 102 31.71 -1.89 -8.41
N PRO A 103 32.34 -3.04 -8.09
CA PRO A 103 32.95 -3.93 -9.08
C PRO A 103 31.94 -4.50 -10.08
N GLN A 104 30.68 -4.61 -9.65
CA GLN A 104 29.55 -4.93 -10.50
C GLN A 104 28.63 -3.70 -10.55
N PRO A 105 28.13 -3.34 -11.73
CA PRO A 105 27.20 -2.24 -11.88
C PRO A 105 25.92 -2.54 -11.11
N VAL A 106 25.63 -1.70 -10.13
CA VAL A 106 24.45 -1.81 -9.29
C VAL A 106 23.47 -0.72 -9.67
N VAL A 107 22.22 -1.09 -9.90
CA VAL A 107 21.14 -0.11 -10.01
C VAL A 107 20.54 0.12 -8.63
N THR A 108 20.61 1.37 -8.18
CA THR A 108 20.08 1.78 -6.89
C THR A 108 18.77 2.53 -7.07
N THR A 109 17.72 2.15 -6.35
CA THR A 109 16.48 2.93 -6.27
C THR A 109 16.02 3.08 -4.82
N ASN A 110 15.26 4.15 -4.55
CA ASN A 110 14.68 4.43 -3.25
C ASN A 110 13.18 4.15 -3.31
N LEU A 111 12.79 2.89 -3.14
CA LEU A 111 11.38 2.43 -3.08
C LEU A 111 10.98 2.20 -1.62
N GLY A 112 11.17 3.21 -0.76
CA GLY A 112 10.99 3.06 0.69
C GLY A 112 12.11 2.29 1.40
N GLY A 113 13.20 2.01 0.68
CA GLY A 113 14.41 1.32 1.11
C GLY A 113 15.46 1.39 0.01
N LEU A 114 16.71 1.04 0.31
CA LEU A 114 17.77 0.97 -0.69
C LEU A 114 17.63 -0.35 -1.45
N VAL A 115 17.22 -0.28 -2.72
CA VAL A 115 17.15 -1.47 -3.58
C VAL A 115 18.34 -1.47 -4.50
N THR A 116 19.15 -2.51 -4.42
CA THR A 116 20.29 -2.80 -5.28
C THR A 116 19.90 -3.90 -6.25
N ALA A 117 19.78 -3.56 -7.54
CA ALA A 117 19.51 -4.53 -8.59
C ALA A 117 20.82 -4.97 -9.28
N ILE A 118 21.03 -6.28 -9.32
CA ILE A 118 22.21 -6.92 -9.90
C ILE A 118 21.74 -7.81 -11.06
N PRO A 119 22.06 -7.46 -12.32
CA PRO A 119 21.77 -8.33 -13.46
C PRO A 119 22.51 -9.66 -13.34
N ALA A 120 21.77 -10.77 -13.26
CA ALA A 120 22.32 -12.13 -13.20
C ALA A 120 22.27 -12.83 -14.58
N GLY A 121 21.56 -12.25 -15.54
CA GLY A 121 21.43 -12.72 -16.92
C GLY A 121 20.53 -11.80 -17.75
N PRO A 122 20.25 -12.13 -19.02
CA PRO A 122 19.38 -11.31 -19.88
C PRO A 122 17.94 -11.20 -19.34
N ASP A 123 17.44 -12.28 -18.73
CA ASP A 123 16.07 -12.38 -18.23
C ASP A 123 16.00 -12.58 -16.71
N LEU A 124 17.13 -12.45 -16.01
CA LEU A 124 17.23 -12.70 -14.58
C LEU A 124 17.98 -11.58 -13.86
N MET A 125 17.40 -11.13 -12.75
CA MET A 125 17.93 -10.06 -11.92
C MET A 125 17.76 -10.44 -10.44
N GLU A 126 18.79 -10.16 -9.65
CA GLU A 126 18.75 -10.30 -8.19
C GLU A 126 18.56 -8.90 -7.58
N LEU A 127 17.58 -8.76 -6.69
CA LEU A 127 17.27 -7.54 -5.98
C LEU A 127 17.65 -7.71 -4.51
N HIS A 128 18.57 -6.90 -4.04
CA HIS A 128 18.89 -6.77 -2.62
C HIS A 128 18.18 -5.54 -2.07
N ILE A 129 17.26 -5.76 -1.14
CA ILE A 129 16.48 -4.70 -0.51
C ILE A 129 16.99 -4.54 0.91
N GLU A 130 17.54 -3.36 1.20
CA GLU A 130 17.97 -2.96 2.54
C GLU A 130 16.96 -1.96 3.10
N ALA A 131 16.39 -2.28 4.26
CA ALA A 131 15.55 -1.33 4.97
C ALA A 131 16.40 -0.13 5.42
N LEU A 132 15.88 1.08 5.32
CA LEU A 132 16.55 2.27 5.84
C LEU A 132 16.05 2.58 7.25
N THR A 133 16.99 2.84 8.16
CA THR A 133 16.71 3.42 9.48
C THR A 133 16.11 4.83 9.34
N PRO A 134 15.44 5.38 10.38
CA PRO A 134 14.95 6.77 10.34
C PRO A 134 16.04 7.83 10.11
N SER A 135 17.31 7.49 10.37
CA SER A 135 18.47 8.32 10.07
C SER A 135 18.99 8.19 8.63
N GLY A 136 18.34 7.38 7.78
CA GLY A 136 18.74 7.15 6.40
C GLY A 136 19.89 6.16 6.21
N ASN A 137 20.34 5.49 7.28
CA ASN A 137 21.37 4.46 7.19
C ASN A 137 20.74 3.10 6.89
N PRO A 138 21.36 2.23 6.07
CA PRO A 138 20.90 0.86 5.88
C PRO A 138 20.87 0.12 7.23
N ASP A 139 19.75 -0.55 7.48
CA ASP A 139 19.60 -1.51 8.57
C ASP A 139 20.34 -2.81 8.20
N HIS A 140 20.72 -3.61 9.19
CA HIS A 140 21.52 -4.82 8.95
C HIS A 140 20.72 -5.97 8.31
N ASP A 141 19.40 -5.84 8.22
CA ASP A 141 18.52 -6.83 7.61
C ASP A 141 18.32 -6.51 6.12
N SER A 142 18.96 -7.31 5.26
CA SER A 142 18.76 -7.28 3.81
C SER A 142 17.92 -8.47 3.36
N ILE A 143 17.00 -8.24 2.42
CA ILE A 143 16.22 -9.31 1.77
C ILE A 143 16.68 -9.43 0.32
N THR A 144 16.92 -10.65 -0.12
CA THR A 144 17.16 -10.97 -1.54
C THR A 144 15.87 -11.47 -2.19
N ILE A 145 15.46 -10.83 -3.28
CA ILE A 145 14.32 -11.22 -4.13
C ILE A 145 14.83 -11.42 -5.55
N ASN A 146 14.31 -12.42 -6.27
CA ASN A 146 14.65 -12.59 -7.68
C ASN A 146 13.60 -11.89 -8.54
N ALA A 147 14.02 -11.42 -9.71
CA ALA A 147 13.15 -10.82 -10.69
C ALA A 147 13.41 -11.44 -12.07
N ARG A 148 12.34 -11.76 -12.78
CA ARG A 148 12.39 -12.32 -14.13
C ARG A 148 11.85 -11.32 -15.11
N ARG A 149 12.58 -11.09 -16.21
CA ARG A 149 12.09 -10.25 -17.30
C ARG A 149 10.87 -10.91 -17.95
N VAL A 150 9.75 -10.19 -18.00
CA VAL A 150 8.51 -10.66 -18.66
C VAL A 150 8.25 -9.96 -19.99
N SER A 151 8.78 -8.74 -20.17
CA SER A 151 8.67 -7.99 -21.42
C SER A 151 9.76 -6.92 -21.50
N SER A 152 10.12 -6.52 -22.72
CA SER A 152 10.88 -5.28 -22.98
C SER A 152 9.97 -4.05 -23.09
N ASP A 153 8.65 -4.24 -23.12
CA ASP A 153 7.67 -3.15 -23.12
C ASP A 153 7.63 -2.43 -21.76
N ILE A 154 7.82 -1.12 -21.81
CA ILE A 154 7.80 -0.21 -20.66
C ILE A 154 6.50 0.61 -20.60
N SER A 155 5.52 0.29 -21.45
CA SER A 155 4.24 0.99 -21.46
C SER A 155 3.54 0.89 -20.10
N LEU A 156 3.12 2.05 -19.59
CA LEU A 156 2.33 2.15 -18.38
C LEU A 156 0.84 2.09 -18.73
N PRO A 157 0.03 1.41 -17.91
CA PRO A 157 -1.43 1.53 -17.93
C PRO A 157 -1.86 3.00 -17.84
N THR A 158 -2.69 3.46 -18.78
CA THR A 158 -3.10 4.87 -18.87
C THR A 158 -4.29 5.24 -17.99
N ASP A 159 -4.93 4.25 -17.39
CA ASP A 159 -6.10 4.34 -16.53
C ASP A 159 -5.76 4.48 -15.04
N ARG A 160 -4.47 4.57 -14.69
CA ARG A 160 -3.98 4.58 -13.31
C ARG A 160 -3.26 5.87 -12.94
N ALA A 161 -3.37 6.25 -11.67
CA ALA A 161 -2.56 7.33 -11.13
C ALA A 161 -1.10 6.88 -10.97
N ILE A 162 -0.18 7.81 -11.26
CA ILE A 162 1.24 7.65 -10.96
C ILE A 162 1.51 8.44 -9.67
N LEU A 163 1.95 7.75 -8.63
CA LEU A 163 2.29 8.30 -7.33
C LEU A 163 3.81 8.37 -7.18
N GLU A 164 4.36 9.48 -6.72
CA GLU A 164 5.79 9.54 -6.41
C GLU A 164 6.07 8.82 -5.07
N VAL A 165 7.26 8.24 -4.89
CA VAL A 165 7.62 7.58 -3.61
C VAL A 165 7.47 8.52 -2.41
N SER A 166 7.68 9.84 -2.59
CA SER A 166 7.44 10.83 -1.54
C SER A 166 6.00 10.79 -1.02
N ASP A 167 5.05 10.48 -1.89
CA ASP A 167 3.62 10.53 -1.61
C ASP A 167 3.14 9.23 -0.94
N LEU A 168 3.96 8.16 -0.96
CA LEU A 168 3.62 6.89 -0.31
C LEU A 168 3.40 7.03 1.20
N PHE A 169 4.16 7.90 1.86
CA PHE A 169 3.96 8.14 3.29
C PHE A 169 2.59 8.75 3.57
N ASP A 170 2.15 9.66 2.70
CA ASP A 170 0.84 10.28 2.81
C ASP A 170 -0.28 9.27 2.51
N VAL A 171 -0.09 8.39 1.51
CA VAL A 171 -1.03 7.31 1.20
C VAL A 171 -1.15 6.32 2.36
N GLN A 172 -0.03 5.92 2.99
CA GLN A 172 -0.08 5.03 4.14
C GLN A 172 -0.69 5.70 5.37
N ALA A 173 -0.37 6.98 5.60
CA ALA A 173 -0.98 7.74 6.67
C ALA A 173 -2.50 7.87 6.43
N ALA A 174 -2.93 8.12 5.20
CA ALA A 174 -4.34 8.13 4.82
C ALA A 174 -5.00 6.77 5.07
N ALA A 175 -4.41 5.67 4.60
CA ALA A 175 -4.94 4.32 4.82
C ALA A 175 -5.05 3.96 6.32
N ALA A 176 -4.09 4.37 7.14
CA ALA A 176 -4.15 4.16 8.59
C ALA A 176 -5.30 4.94 9.24
N ARG A 177 -5.51 6.20 8.82
CA ARG A 177 -6.63 7.04 9.28
C ARG A 177 -7.97 6.48 8.82
N GLU A 178 -8.07 6.00 7.58
CA GLU A 178 -9.26 5.31 7.07
C GLU A 178 -9.56 4.05 7.88
N SER A 179 -8.54 3.26 8.22
CA SER A 179 -8.71 2.05 9.05
C SER A 179 -9.21 2.37 10.46
N GLU A 180 -8.79 3.50 11.05
CA GLU A 180 -9.29 3.97 12.34
C GLU A 180 -10.81 4.24 12.28
N ALA A 181 -11.24 4.97 11.25
CA ALA A 181 -12.66 5.27 11.05
C ALA A 181 -13.48 4.01 10.73
N SER A 182 -12.96 3.08 9.92
CA SER A 182 -13.64 1.80 9.65
C SER A 182 -13.83 0.99 10.93
N ALA A 183 -12.84 0.96 11.81
CA ALA A 183 -12.93 0.28 13.09
C ALA A 183 -13.97 0.94 14.02
N ALA A 184 -14.00 2.28 14.07
CA ALA A 184 -14.99 3.03 14.83
C ALA A 184 -16.42 2.78 14.32
N VAL A 185 -16.65 2.92 13.02
CA VAL A 185 -17.96 2.63 12.40
C VAL A 185 -18.38 1.18 12.63
N GLY A 186 -17.46 0.22 12.51
CA GLY A 186 -17.74 -1.17 12.81
C GLY A 186 -18.11 -1.42 14.28
N ALA A 187 -17.52 -0.68 15.22
CA ALA A 187 -17.88 -0.73 16.63
C ALA A 187 -19.28 -0.15 16.89
N ILE A 188 -19.59 0.98 16.25
CA ILE A 188 -20.91 1.62 16.32
C ILE A 188 -21.98 0.67 15.76
N ASN A 189 -21.75 0.05 14.61
CA ASN A 189 -22.68 -0.92 14.03
C ASN A 189 -22.97 -2.09 14.99
N ARG A 190 -21.93 -2.69 15.60
CA ARG A 190 -22.12 -3.78 16.57
C ARG A 190 -22.92 -3.34 17.79
N LEU A 191 -22.69 -2.12 18.28
CA LEU A 191 -23.46 -1.57 19.39
C LEU A 191 -24.92 -1.31 18.99
N GLN A 192 -25.17 -0.74 17.80
CA GLN A 192 -26.53 -0.55 17.29
C GLN A 192 -27.29 -1.87 17.16
N GLN A 193 -26.64 -2.95 16.71
CA GLN A 193 -27.24 -4.28 16.70
C GLN A 193 -27.63 -4.77 18.11
N ALA A 194 -26.77 -4.52 19.11
CA ALA A 194 -27.05 -4.89 20.50
C ALA A 194 -28.21 -4.05 21.09
N ILE A 195 -28.18 -2.73 20.89
CA ILE A 195 -29.24 -1.80 21.31
C ILE A 195 -30.58 -2.22 20.69
N PHE A 196 -30.61 -2.52 19.39
CA PHE A 196 -31.83 -2.96 18.73
C PHE A 196 -32.34 -4.29 19.30
N LEU A 197 -31.46 -5.24 19.62
CA LEU A 197 -31.85 -6.50 20.24
C LEU A 197 -32.55 -6.27 21.60
N GLU A 198 -32.04 -5.33 22.40
CA GLU A 198 -32.55 -5.02 23.73
C GLU A 198 -33.81 -4.14 23.71
N GLN A 199 -33.85 -3.15 22.83
CA GLN A 199 -34.83 -2.07 22.87
C GLN A 199 -35.81 -2.08 21.68
N GLN A 200 -35.54 -2.89 20.65
CA GLN A 200 -36.30 -2.94 19.39
C GLN A 200 -36.35 -1.58 18.66
N GLN A 201 -35.33 -0.75 18.87
CA GLN A 201 -35.15 0.56 18.23
C GLN A 201 -33.66 0.84 18.10
N PHE A 202 -33.26 1.60 17.07
CA PHE A 202 -31.89 2.12 16.96
C PHE A 202 -31.72 3.40 17.78
N GLU A 203 -30.48 3.66 18.20
CA GLU A 203 -30.13 4.88 18.92
C GLU A 203 -29.74 5.99 17.94
N PRO A 204 -30.50 7.10 17.83
CA PRO A 204 -30.17 8.20 16.93
C PRO A 204 -29.09 9.15 17.49
N ASP A 205 -28.83 9.17 18.80
CA ASP A 205 -27.88 10.10 19.42
C ASP A 205 -26.46 9.52 19.47
N ILE A 206 -25.54 10.19 18.76
CA ILE A 206 -24.13 9.81 18.78
C ILE A 206 -23.50 9.94 20.17
N GLN A 207 -23.98 10.86 21.03
CA GLN A 207 -23.45 11.00 22.39
C GLN A 207 -23.82 9.82 23.27
N ALA A 208 -25.03 9.24 23.09
CA ALA A 208 -25.41 8.01 23.77
C ALA A 208 -24.49 6.85 23.37
N ILE A 209 -24.20 6.71 22.07
CA ILE A 209 -23.24 5.73 21.54
C ILE A 209 -21.82 5.94 22.10
N GLU A 210 -21.34 7.18 22.17
CA GLU A 210 -20.04 7.52 22.76
C GLU A 210 -19.93 7.09 24.23
N ASN A 211 -20.99 7.34 25.01
CA ASN A 211 -21.04 6.99 26.43
C ASN A 211 -20.99 5.46 26.62
N GLU A 212 -21.74 4.70 25.82
CA GLU A 212 -21.77 3.24 25.88
C GLU A 212 -20.44 2.60 25.41
N LEU A 213 -19.82 3.16 24.36
CA LEU A 213 -18.52 2.69 23.88
C LEU A 213 -17.35 3.16 24.75
N GLY A 214 -17.53 4.19 25.59
CA GLY A 214 -16.47 4.81 26.36
C GLY A 214 -15.43 5.53 25.49
N VAL A 215 -15.84 6.09 24.35
CA VAL A 215 -14.97 6.79 23.40
C VAL A 215 -15.50 8.19 23.10
N ASN A 216 -14.63 9.09 22.67
CA ASN A 216 -15.03 10.43 22.21
C ASN A 216 -14.79 10.54 20.70
N LEU A 217 -15.81 10.24 19.91
CA LEU A 217 -15.80 10.29 18.45
C LEU A 217 -15.80 11.73 17.93
N GLN A 218 -16.44 12.66 18.64
CA GLN A 218 -16.43 14.09 18.29
C GLN A 218 -15.02 14.68 18.29
N GLN A 219 -14.16 14.23 19.20
CA GLN A 219 -12.75 14.62 19.30
C GLN A 219 -11.82 13.92 18.30
N SER A 220 -12.32 13.01 17.46
CA SER A 220 -11.49 12.39 16.42
C SER A 220 -10.84 13.46 15.54
N GLU A 221 -9.53 13.36 15.32
CA GLU A 221 -8.79 14.35 14.53
C GLU A 221 -9.11 14.26 13.03
N ASN A 222 -9.48 13.07 12.56
CA ASN A 222 -9.52 12.74 11.13
C ASN A 222 -10.95 12.67 10.59
N TYR A 223 -11.94 12.37 11.42
CA TYR A 223 -13.32 12.15 10.99
C TYR A 223 -14.34 12.83 11.90
N SER A 224 -15.48 13.22 11.31
CA SER A 224 -16.73 13.54 12.01
C SER A 224 -17.74 12.43 11.79
N TYR A 225 -18.41 12.02 12.86
CA TYR A 225 -19.38 10.93 12.83
C TYR A 225 -20.79 11.48 12.96
N THR A 226 -21.71 10.95 12.17
CA THR A 226 -23.14 11.31 12.21
C THR A 226 -23.98 10.05 12.12
N LEU A 227 -25.03 9.98 12.94
CA LEU A 227 -26.04 8.93 12.88
C LEU A 227 -27.27 9.45 12.16
N LEU A 228 -27.81 8.63 11.26
CA LEU A 228 -29.01 8.92 10.49
C LEU A 228 -29.90 7.68 10.59
N VAL A 229 -31.07 7.83 11.19
CA VAL A 229 -32.09 6.78 11.26
C VAL A 229 -33.11 7.03 10.14
N SER A 230 -33.51 5.99 9.42
CA SER A 230 -34.54 6.09 8.39
C SER A 230 -35.87 6.54 8.98
N ASP A 231 -36.73 7.14 8.15
CA ASP A 231 -38.09 7.55 8.57
C ASP A 231 -38.93 6.37 9.08
N THR A 232 -38.65 5.16 8.56
CA THR A 232 -39.27 3.89 8.96
C THR A 232 -38.68 3.31 10.25
N GLY A 233 -37.50 3.78 10.69
CA GLY A 233 -36.81 3.30 11.89
C GLY A 233 -36.17 1.91 11.76
N ASP A 234 -36.19 1.33 10.57
CA ASP A 234 -35.65 0.01 10.24
C ASP A 234 -34.17 0.04 9.83
N ILE A 235 -33.59 1.22 9.60
CA ILE A 235 -32.20 1.39 9.23
C ILE A 235 -31.57 2.47 10.10
N VAL A 236 -30.38 2.21 10.62
CA VAL A 236 -29.47 3.25 11.12
C VAL A 236 -28.20 3.26 10.30
N SER A 237 -27.81 4.44 9.85
CA SER A 237 -26.60 4.68 9.10
C SER A 237 -25.64 5.52 9.93
N THR A 238 -24.41 5.05 10.05
CA THR A 238 -23.30 5.79 10.62
C THR A 238 -22.44 6.32 9.49
N VAL A 239 -22.36 7.63 9.34
CA VAL A 239 -21.50 8.28 8.34
C VAL A 239 -20.28 8.87 9.03
N ALA A 240 -19.09 8.42 8.63
CA ALA A 240 -17.81 9.02 9.00
C ALA A 240 -17.31 9.85 7.81
N LEU A 241 -17.43 11.17 7.92
CA LEU A 241 -16.92 12.12 6.94
C LEU A 241 -15.51 12.60 7.33
N PRO A 242 -14.55 12.60 6.39
CA PRO A 242 -13.22 13.14 6.64
C PRO A 242 -13.24 14.62 7.05
N LYS A 243 -12.34 14.98 7.96
CA LYS A 243 -12.03 16.37 8.35
C LYS A 243 -10.84 16.94 7.57
N ARG A 244 -10.21 16.14 6.70
CA ARG A 244 -8.99 16.46 5.95
C ARG A 244 -9.08 15.87 4.54
N ASP A 245 -8.45 16.55 3.60
CA ASP A 245 -8.34 16.10 2.21
C ASP A 245 -7.54 14.78 2.10
N GLY A 246 -7.79 14.05 1.01
CA GLY A 246 -7.06 12.81 0.70
C GLY A 246 -7.53 11.60 1.50
N LEU A 247 -8.74 11.66 2.08
CA LEU A 247 -9.35 10.57 2.84
C LEU A 247 -10.70 10.18 2.23
N LYS A 248 -11.01 8.89 2.28
CA LYS A 248 -12.31 8.37 1.87
C LYS A 248 -13.34 8.47 3.00
N ALA A 249 -14.60 8.71 2.63
CA ALA A 249 -15.73 8.63 3.55
C ALA A 249 -16.11 7.17 3.77
N ILE A 250 -16.59 6.89 4.99
CA ILE A 250 -16.99 5.53 5.39
C ILE A 250 -18.44 5.58 5.88
N VAL A 251 -19.25 4.65 5.41
CA VAL A 251 -20.65 4.50 5.79
C VAL A 251 -20.84 3.11 6.37
N GLY A 252 -21.30 3.04 7.61
CA GLY A 252 -21.81 1.81 8.21
C GLY A 252 -23.32 1.82 8.19
N ARG A 253 -23.94 0.68 7.90
CA ARG A 253 -25.39 0.54 8.00
C ARG A 253 -25.72 -0.66 8.87
N VAL A 254 -26.74 -0.50 9.70
CA VAL A 254 -27.39 -1.59 10.40
C VAL A 254 -28.84 -1.57 10.03
N THR A 255 -29.34 -2.70 9.55
CA THR A 255 -30.71 -2.81 9.08
C THR A 255 -31.44 -3.92 9.81
N TYR A 256 -32.65 -3.60 10.24
CA TYR A 256 -33.61 -4.56 10.72
C TYR A 256 -34.25 -5.29 9.52
N VAL A 257 -34.22 -6.61 9.56
CA VAL A 257 -34.85 -7.46 8.54
C VAL A 257 -35.90 -8.34 9.22
N THR A 258 -37.13 -8.28 8.70
CA THR A 258 -38.24 -9.12 9.13
C THR A 258 -38.50 -10.23 8.12
N GLU A 259 -37.77 -11.33 8.24
CA GLU A 259 -38.11 -12.58 7.56
C GLU A 259 -38.88 -13.51 8.52
N GLU A 260 -38.36 -14.71 8.81
CA GLU A 260 -38.94 -15.63 9.80
C GLU A 260 -38.57 -15.27 11.26
N TYR A 261 -37.48 -14.51 11.45
CA TYR A 261 -37.00 -14.05 12.75
C TYR A 261 -36.55 -12.58 12.66
N THR A 262 -36.74 -11.83 13.75
CA THR A 262 -36.17 -10.48 13.89
C THR A 262 -34.66 -10.58 13.99
N ILE A 263 -33.97 -10.19 12.93
CA ILE A 263 -32.51 -10.12 12.88
C ILE A 263 -32.05 -8.73 12.42
N THR A 264 -30.83 -8.37 12.78
CA THR A 264 -30.15 -7.19 12.26
C THR A 264 -28.96 -7.60 11.41
N THR A 265 -28.80 -7.00 10.25
CA THR A 265 -27.62 -7.14 9.40
C THR A 265 -26.79 -5.87 9.47
N ALA A 266 -25.48 -5.99 9.27
CA ALA A 266 -24.58 -4.85 9.26
C ALA A 266 -23.70 -4.88 8.01
N SER A 267 -23.49 -3.71 7.41
CA SER A 267 -22.59 -3.53 6.27
C SER A 267 -21.69 -2.31 6.48
N LEU A 268 -20.54 -2.34 5.81
CA LEU A 268 -19.59 -1.24 5.76
C LEU A 268 -19.30 -0.92 4.30
N CYS A 269 -19.31 0.36 3.97
CA CYS A 269 -19.11 0.88 2.63
C CYS A 269 -18.07 1.99 2.69
N LYS A 270 -17.19 2.05 1.69
CA LYS A 270 -16.17 3.11 1.57
C LYS A 270 -16.31 3.81 0.24
N SER A 271 -16.13 5.13 0.22
CA SER A 271 -16.25 5.90 -1.01
C SER A 271 -15.18 5.49 -2.04
N ASP A 272 -15.56 5.51 -3.32
CA ASP A 272 -14.67 5.14 -4.42
C ASP A 272 -13.59 6.21 -4.63
N SER A 273 -13.90 7.46 -4.31
CA SER A 273 -13.01 8.62 -4.37
C SER A 273 -12.91 9.34 -3.01
N PHE A 274 -11.92 10.22 -2.86
CA PHE A 274 -11.83 11.11 -1.69
C PHE A 274 -13.00 12.08 -1.70
N THR A 275 -13.66 12.22 -0.56
CA THR A 275 -14.83 13.09 -0.42
C THR A 275 -15.08 13.43 1.04
N ASP A 276 -15.47 14.67 1.29
CA ASP A 276 -16.01 15.17 2.55
C ASP A 276 -17.53 15.40 2.48
N GLN A 277 -18.15 15.08 1.34
CA GLN A 277 -19.57 15.30 1.11
C GLN A 277 -20.40 14.19 1.75
N MET A 278 -21.50 14.59 2.39
CA MET A 278 -22.50 13.66 2.90
C MET A 278 -23.09 12.86 1.72
N PRO A 279 -23.05 11.51 1.75
CA PRO A 279 -23.67 10.71 0.72
C PRO A 279 -25.19 10.79 0.78
N GLU A 280 -25.83 10.64 -0.37
CA GLU A 280 -27.26 10.34 -0.44
C GLU A 280 -27.46 8.88 -0.04
N LEU A 281 -28.13 8.65 1.09
CA LEU A 281 -28.34 7.32 1.63
C LEU A 281 -29.62 6.72 1.03
N PRO A 282 -29.55 5.54 0.38
CA PRO A 282 -30.74 4.88 -0.12
C PRO A 282 -31.55 4.28 1.03
N ASP A 283 -32.88 4.26 0.86
CA ASP A 283 -33.79 3.58 1.79
C ASP A 283 -33.73 2.04 1.64
N ASP A 284 -33.06 1.51 0.61
CA ASP A 284 -32.93 0.06 0.41
C ASP A 284 -31.86 -0.57 1.29
N ILE A 285 -32.06 -1.82 1.71
CA ILE A 285 -31.38 -2.47 2.84
C ILE A 285 -29.97 -2.97 2.49
N GLU A 286 -29.69 -3.23 1.22
CA GLU A 286 -28.55 -4.08 0.82
C GLU A 286 -27.46 -3.37 0.01
N THR A 287 -27.65 -2.11 -0.36
CA THR A 287 -26.73 -1.45 -1.27
C THR A 287 -25.94 -0.35 -0.59
N CYS A 288 -24.63 -0.33 -0.85
CA CYS A 288 -23.82 0.84 -0.56
C CYS A 288 -24.38 2.06 -1.33
N PRO A 289 -24.25 3.28 -0.77
CA PRO A 289 -24.61 4.49 -1.51
C PRO A 289 -23.90 4.57 -2.86
N ALA A 290 -24.47 5.30 -3.82
CA ALA A 290 -23.83 5.50 -5.12
C ALA A 290 -22.43 6.11 -4.96
N GLY A 291 -21.43 5.51 -5.61
CA GLY A 291 -20.01 5.91 -5.47
C GLY A 291 -19.32 5.36 -4.23
N TYR A 292 -19.88 4.31 -3.61
CA TYR A 292 -19.27 3.57 -2.51
C TYR A 292 -19.23 2.08 -2.81
N THR A 293 -18.15 1.43 -2.38
CA THR A 293 -17.93 -0.01 -2.53
C THR A 293 -18.00 -0.71 -1.17
N PRO A 294 -18.60 -1.91 -1.07
CA PRO A 294 -18.60 -2.71 0.16
C PRO A 294 -17.18 -3.04 0.65
N VAL A 295 -16.98 -3.00 1.97
CA VAL A 295 -15.75 -3.38 2.64
C VAL A 295 -16.07 -4.54 3.59
N TYR A 296 -15.50 -5.71 3.31
CA TYR A 296 -15.67 -6.94 4.10
C TYR A 296 -14.50 -7.17 5.06
#